data_AF-A0A9E3M8C6-F1
#
_entry.id   AF-A0A9E3M8C6-F1
#
_cell.length_a   1.000
_cell.length_b   1.000
_cell.length_c   1.000
_cell.angle_alpha   90.00
_cell.angle_beta   90.00
_cell.angle_gamma   90.00
#
_symmetry.space_group_name_H-M   'P 1'
#
loop_
_entity.id
_entity.type
_entity.pdbx_description
1 polymer ?
#
loop_
_entity_poly.entity_id
_entity_poly.type
_entity_poly.pdbx_seq_one_letter_code
_entity_poly.pdbx_strand_id
1 'polypeptide(L)'
;MLSQKERIVLLFAVVIFLGLCAAVQVNALTIAENGVAKAVIVVAPDSPEPERHAAAELAEFLHQITGAKFEIVYGAGGGKGRIFVGPAGTKPANPEFSTDGLGSDGIIIRTVGPDLILAGGQPRGTLYAVYTFLEDYVGCRWWSSKVSRIPKKQTLKVGKLNIRYVPPLEYRESFWFDAFDGDWAVRNKSNGNSERLDAKRGGKHSYQGFVHTFFPLIRPQTYFKDHPEWFSEIDGKRKHERAQLCLTNEEMRKELVKNLKARLRSNPAATIASVSQNDWHGYCQCSKCAAVDKEEGSPAGSLLRFVNAVAADIEEEFPNVAISTLAYQYTRKPPKHVKPRDNVIVRLCSIECSFSKPLSDERNKKFRDDIIGWSKVCNRLYIWDYTTDFRHYVMPHPNLRVLGPNVKFFVDHNVKGIFEQGAYQSYGSEMAELRAWVLAKLLWEPKRDGQKLIDEFIDGYYGQAGPGIQAYLKVTHDAVEASGEHLGCFSQHTAKFLSLETLSKGWGHLKAAEEAVKNNPALHFRVQVAQLPVMYVFMMRWDEMRDKAQAASANWPMPETIKETYERFLEVAKKKNVTRLNEWSQGFGVLDEAVKRAKK
;
A
#
# COMPACT_ATOMS: atom_id res chain seq x y z
N MET A 1 6.52 -67.12 -22.80
CA MET A 1 5.18 -66.97 -23.42
C MET A 1 4.14 -67.24 -22.34
N LEU A 2 3.32 -66.24 -21.98
CA LEU A 2 2.23 -66.42 -21.01
C LEU A 2 1.16 -67.37 -21.56
N SER A 3 0.66 -68.27 -20.71
CA SER A 3 -0.39 -69.24 -21.04
C SER A 3 -1.74 -68.56 -21.32
N GLN A 4 -2.63 -69.26 -22.04
CA GLN A 4 -3.93 -68.72 -22.45
C GLN A 4 -4.83 -68.34 -21.26
N LYS A 5 -4.71 -69.04 -20.12
CA LYS A 5 -5.39 -68.68 -18.86
C LYS A 5 -4.84 -67.40 -18.23
N GLU A 6 -3.52 -67.20 -18.25
CA GLU A 6 -2.89 -65.99 -17.72
C GLU A 6 -3.25 -64.74 -18.55
N ARG A 7 -3.44 -64.89 -19.86
CA ARG A 7 -3.90 -63.80 -20.74
C ARG A 7 -5.36 -63.38 -20.47
N ILE A 8 -6.24 -64.33 -20.14
CA ILE A 8 -7.65 -64.05 -19.82
C ILE A 8 -7.77 -63.37 -18.45
N VAL A 9 -6.96 -63.79 -17.47
CA VAL A 9 -6.90 -63.15 -16.14
C VAL A 9 -6.31 -61.74 -16.24
N LEU A 10 -5.28 -61.52 -17.07
CA LEU A 10 -4.75 -60.17 -17.33
C LEU A 10 -5.77 -59.27 -18.04
N LEU A 11 -6.54 -59.79 -19.01
CA LEU A 11 -7.57 -59.00 -19.70
C LEU A 11 -8.72 -58.62 -18.74
N PHE A 12 -9.14 -59.54 -17.86
CA PHE A 12 -10.16 -59.23 -16.85
C PHE A 12 -9.64 -58.26 -15.78
N ALA A 13 -8.38 -58.39 -15.37
CA ALA A 13 -7.75 -57.46 -14.43
C ALA A 13 -7.61 -56.06 -15.04
N VAL A 14 -7.27 -55.93 -16.33
CA VAL A 14 -7.15 -54.64 -17.04
C VAL A 14 -8.53 -54.00 -17.30
N VAL A 15 -9.57 -54.79 -17.60
CA VAL A 15 -10.95 -54.26 -17.75
C VAL A 15 -11.54 -53.84 -16.41
N ILE A 16 -11.22 -54.53 -15.31
CA ILE A 16 -11.63 -54.12 -13.95
C ILE A 16 -10.82 -52.90 -13.48
N PHE A 17 -9.53 -52.78 -13.84
CA PHE A 17 -8.72 -51.59 -13.54
C PHE A 17 -9.12 -50.36 -14.39
N LEU A 18 -9.59 -50.56 -15.63
CA LEU A 18 -10.15 -49.50 -16.47
C LEU A 18 -11.59 -49.11 -16.07
N GLY A 19 -12.34 -50.00 -15.42
CA GLY A 19 -13.68 -49.72 -14.87
C GLY A 19 -13.68 -49.06 -13.48
N LEU A 20 -12.56 -49.11 -12.75
CA LEU A 20 -12.41 -48.52 -11.40
C LEU A 20 -11.65 -47.19 -11.36
N CYS A 21 -11.20 -46.69 -12.51
CA CYS A 21 -11.04 -45.25 -12.70
C CYS A 21 -12.41 -44.58 -12.88
N ALA A 22 -13.32 -44.79 -11.93
CA ALA A 22 -14.33 -43.79 -11.66
C ALA A 22 -13.54 -42.53 -11.35
N ALA A 23 -13.50 -41.61 -12.31
CA ALA A 23 -13.01 -40.27 -12.09
C ALA A 23 -13.64 -39.84 -10.77
N VAL A 24 -12.81 -39.63 -9.74
CA VAL A 24 -13.24 -38.89 -8.56
C VAL A 24 -13.60 -37.53 -9.14
N GLN A 25 -14.87 -37.38 -9.51
CA GLN A 25 -15.45 -36.15 -9.97
C GLN A 25 -15.40 -35.28 -8.72
N VAL A 26 -14.30 -34.54 -8.60
CA VAL A 26 -14.23 -33.42 -7.69
C VAL A 26 -15.45 -32.57 -8.07
N ASN A 27 -16.49 -32.61 -7.24
CA ASN A 27 -17.75 -31.90 -7.49
C ASN A 27 -17.45 -30.40 -7.53
N ALA A 28 -17.05 -29.92 -8.71
CA ALA A 28 -16.81 -28.53 -8.96
C ALA A 28 -18.17 -27.83 -9.04
N LEU A 29 -18.33 -26.75 -8.29
CA LEU A 29 -19.48 -25.87 -8.42
C LEU A 29 -19.42 -25.22 -9.81
N THR A 30 -20.44 -25.46 -10.63
CA THR A 30 -20.63 -24.74 -11.89
C THR A 30 -21.32 -23.41 -11.60
N ILE A 31 -20.60 -22.30 -11.74
CA ILE A 31 -21.14 -20.94 -11.58
C ILE A 31 -21.82 -20.50 -12.89
N ALA A 32 -21.19 -20.79 -14.02
CA ALA A 32 -21.74 -20.55 -15.35
C ALA A 32 -21.32 -21.66 -16.32
N GLU A 33 -22.14 -21.88 -17.33
CA GLU A 33 -21.86 -22.82 -18.42
C GLU A 33 -22.37 -22.24 -19.73
N ASN A 34 -21.48 -22.13 -20.72
CA ASN A 34 -21.78 -21.62 -22.06
C ASN A 34 -22.50 -20.26 -22.04
N GLY A 35 -22.09 -19.36 -21.14
CA GLY A 35 -22.68 -18.02 -21.01
C GLY A 35 -24.02 -17.97 -20.29
N VAL A 36 -24.44 -19.07 -19.66
CA VAL A 36 -25.67 -19.14 -18.85
C VAL A 36 -25.31 -19.32 -17.38
N ALA A 37 -25.94 -18.54 -16.50
CA ALA A 37 -25.74 -18.66 -15.07
C ALA A 37 -26.30 -20.00 -14.57
N LYS A 38 -25.52 -20.68 -13.75
CA LYS A 38 -25.88 -21.95 -13.10
C LYS A 38 -25.92 -21.83 -11.58
N ALA A 39 -25.60 -20.65 -11.05
CA ALA A 39 -25.70 -20.33 -9.64
C ALA A 39 -26.42 -18.99 -9.44
N VAL A 40 -27.08 -18.85 -8.30
CA VAL A 40 -27.70 -17.60 -7.81
C VAL A 40 -26.87 -16.98 -6.70
N ILE A 41 -26.82 -15.66 -6.64
CA ILE A 41 -26.16 -14.93 -5.54
C ILE A 41 -27.18 -14.73 -4.43
N VAL A 42 -26.85 -15.15 -3.22
CA VAL A 42 -27.75 -15.13 -2.06
C VAL A 42 -27.21 -14.17 -1.02
N VAL A 43 -28.05 -13.24 -0.58
CA VAL A 43 -27.74 -12.22 0.43
C VAL A 43 -28.85 -12.26 1.48
N ALA A 44 -28.54 -12.11 2.77
CA ALA A 44 -29.61 -12.01 3.77
C ALA A 44 -30.37 -10.67 3.61
N PRO A 45 -31.69 -10.62 3.84
CA PRO A 45 -32.49 -9.40 3.66
C PRO A 45 -31.93 -8.19 4.43
N ASP A 46 -31.48 -8.40 5.67
CA ASP A 46 -30.98 -7.34 6.56
C ASP A 46 -29.46 -7.15 6.48
N SER A 47 -28.80 -7.69 5.43
CA SER A 47 -27.34 -7.56 5.28
C SER A 47 -26.92 -6.09 5.17
N PRO A 48 -25.84 -5.65 5.84
CA PRO A 48 -25.41 -4.25 5.80
C PRO A 48 -24.97 -3.83 4.39
N GLU A 49 -24.88 -2.52 4.18
CA GLU A 49 -24.56 -1.92 2.87
C GLU A 49 -23.30 -2.49 2.19
N PRO A 50 -22.17 -2.73 2.90
CA PRO A 50 -20.99 -3.38 2.31
C PRO A 50 -21.25 -4.75 1.71
N GLU A 51 -22.10 -5.57 2.34
CA GLU A 51 -22.39 -6.93 1.88
C GLU A 51 -23.28 -6.91 0.64
N ARG A 52 -24.28 -6.02 0.61
CA ARG A 52 -25.09 -5.78 -0.60
C ARG A 52 -24.24 -5.24 -1.75
N HIS A 53 -23.30 -4.35 -1.47
CA HIS A 53 -22.36 -3.87 -2.48
C HIS A 53 -21.46 -5.00 -3.00
N ALA A 54 -20.95 -5.87 -2.12
CA ALA A 54 -20.13 -7.01 -2.49
C ALA A 54 -20.90 -7.97 -3.42
N ALA A 55 -22.18 -8.21 -3.16
CA ALA A 55 -23.03 -9.03 -4.02
C ALA A 55 -23.24 -8.40 -5.41
N ALA A 56 -23.44 -7.08 -5.48
CA ALA A 56 -23.57 -6.36 -6.73
C ALA A 56 -22.26 -6.38 -7.54
N GLU A 57 -21.10 -6.17 -6.90
CA GLU A 57 -19.79 -6.28 -7.55
C GLU A 57 -19.54 -7.70 -8.07
N LEU A 58 -19.88 -8.73 -7.27
CA LEU A 58 -19.76 -10.12 -7.70
C LEU A 58 -20.62 -10.39 -8.95
N ALA A 59 -21.88 -9.98 -8.95
CA ALA A 59 -22.80 -10.17 -10.08
C ALA A 59 -22.25 -9.49 -11.35
N GLU A 60 -21.79 -8.25 -11.23
CA GLU A 60 -21.25 -7.47 -12.33
C GLU A 60 -19.97 -8.10 -12.90
N PHE A 61 -19.01 -8.49 -12.05
CA PHE A 61 -17.79 -9.13 -12.54
C PHE A 61 -18.06 -10.50 -13.13
N LEU A 62 -18.92 -11.32 -12.53
CA LEU A 62 -19.30 -12.60 -13.12
C LEU A 62 -20.00 -12.41 -14.48
N HIS A 63 -20.80 -11.36 -14.65
CA HIS A 63 -21.37 -10.99 -15.94
C HIS A 63 -20.27 -10.64 -16.96
N GLN A 64 -19.35 -9.74 -16.61
CA GLN A 64 -18.24 -9.38 -17.48
C GLN A 64 -17.36 -10.59 -17.84
N ILE A 65 -17.21 -11.56 -16.94
CA ILE A 65 -16.36 -12.74 -17.13
C ILE A 65 -17.04 -13.77 -18.03
N THR A 66 -18.32 -14.05 -17.78
CA THR A 66 -19.01 -15.21 -18.37
C THR A 66 -19.99 -14.82 -19.48
N GLY A 67 -20.46 -13.57 -19.51
CA GLY A 67 -21.58 -13.11 -20.33
C GLY A 67 -22.96 -13.41 -19.73
N ALA A 68 -23.04 -14.25 -18.69
CA ALA A 68 -24.30 -14.60 -18.04
C ALA A 68 -24.84 -13.47 -17.16
N LYS A 69 -26.16 -13.40 -16.98
CA LYS A 69 -26.80 -12.53 -15.98
C LYS A 69 -26.97 -13.31 -14.69
N PHE A 70 -26.48 -12.77 -13.57
CA PHE A 70 -26.58 -13.40 -12.25
C PHE A 70 -27.66 -12.70 -11.43
N GLU A 71 -28.62 -13.48 -10.95
CA GLU A 71 -29.67 -13.01 -10.06
C GLU A 71 -29.13 -12.86 -8.64
N ILE A 72 -29.52 -11.77 -7.97
CA ILE A 72 -29.29 -11.55 -6.54
C ILE A 72 -30.62 -11.76 -5.81
N VAL A 73 -30.66 -12.78 -4.96
CA VAL A 73 -31.83 -13.17 -4.17
C VAL A 73 -31.63 -12.78 -2.71
N TYR A 74 -32.61 -12.12 -2.12
CA TYR A 74 -32.63 -11.77 -0.70
C TYR A 74 -33.43 -12.81 0.09
N GLY A 75 -32.77 -13.62 0.93
CA GLY A 75 -33.41 -14.68 1.73
C GLY A 75 -32.83 -16.09 1.49
N ALA A 76 -33.62 -17.13 1.72
CA ALA A 76 -33.21 -18.51 1.44
C ALA A 76 -33.34 -18.80 -0.06
N GLY A 77 -32.28 -18.55 -0.84
CA GLY A 77 -32.25 -18.91 -2.25
C GLY A 77 -32.56 -20.40 -2.46
N GLY A 78 -33.50 -20.69 -3.37
CA GLY A 78 -33.86 -22.06 -3.77
C GLY A 78 -32.94 -22.61 -4.87
N GLY A 79 -32.94 -23.93 -5.07
CA GLY A 79 -32.23 -24.60 -6.17
C GLY A 79 -30.84 -25.14 -5.81
N LYS A 80 -30.18 -25.77 -6.80
CA LYS A 80 -28.79 -26.27 -6.71
C LYS A 80 -27.85 -25.19 -7.25
N GLY A 81 -26.80 -24.84 -6.51
CA GLY A 81 -25.81 -23.83 -6.92
C GLY A 81 -26.09 -22.44 -6.33
N ARG A 82 -25.63 -22.18 -5.11
CA ARG A 82 -25.80 -20.88 -4.45
C ARG A 82 -24.44 -20.26 -4.11
N ILE A 83 -24.33 -18.95 -4.27
CA ILE A 83 -23.19 -18.17 -3.82
C ILE A 83 -23.65 -17.23 -2.71
N PHE A 84 -23.41 -17.62 -1.46
CA PHE A 84 -23.72 -16.81 -0.29
C PHE A 84 -22.71 -15.68 -0.15
N VAL A 85 -23.20 -14.44 -0.13
CA VAL A 85 -22.38 -13.24 0.10
C VAL A 85 -22.79 -12.63 1.43
N GLY A 86 -21.87 -12.67 2.39
CA GLY A 86 -22.11 -12.29 3.78
C GLY A 86 -22.27 -13.49 4.70
N PRO A 87 -22.02 -13.31 6.02
CA PRO A 87 -22.14 -14.39 6.99
C PRO A 87 -23.61 -14.74 7.28
N ALA A 88 -24.50 -13.75 7.23
CA ALA A 88 -25.93 -13.94 7.41
C ALA A 88 -26.50 -14.74 6.23
N GLY A 89 -27.27 -15.79 6.52
CA GLY A 89 -27.85 -16.67 5.48
C GLY A 89 -26.98 -17.87 5.08
N THR A 90 -25.78 -18.03 5.65
CA THR A 90 -24.89 -19.20 5.37
C THR A 90 -25.29 -20.48 6.12
N LYS A 91 -26.03 -20.36 7.23
CA LYS A 91 -26.44 -21.47 8.10
C LYS A 91 -27.17 -22.63 7.38
N PRO A 92 -28.06 -22.39 6.41
CA PRO A 92 -28.67 -23.47 5.62
C PRO A 92 -27.67 -24.30 4.80
N ALA A 93 -26.52 -23.74 4.43
CA ALA A 93 -25.45 -24.47 3.75
C ALA A 93 -24.44 -25.08 4.72
N ASN A 94 -24.15 -24.38 5.83
CA ASN A 94 -23.22 -24.83 6.86
C ASN A 94 -23.69 -24.38 8.25
N PRO A 95 -24.37 -25.25 9.03
CA PRO A 95 -24.87 -24.92 10.36
C PRO A 95 -23.80 -24.42 11.34
N GLU A 96 -22.57 -24.93 11.21
CA GLU A 96 -21.42 -24.59 12.05
C GLU A 96 -20.63 -23.37 11.53
N PHE A 97 -21.16 -22.62 10.57
CA PHE A 97 -20.48 -21.43 10.05
C PHE A 97 -20.35 -20.36 11.13
N SER A 98 -19.14 -19.82 11.31
CA SER A 98 -18.82 -18.72 12.23
C SER A 98 -17.75 -17.80 11.65
N THR A 99 -17.87 -16.49 11.94
CA THR A 99 -16.90 -15.43 11.66
C THR A 99 -16.07 -15.04 12.89
N ASP A 100 -16.19 -15.75 14.01
CA ASP A 100 -15.45 -15.46 15.25
C ASP A 100 -13.96 -15.37 14.99
N GLY A 101 -13.29 -14.35 15.53
CA GLY A 101 -11.84 -14.15 15.36
C GLY A 101 -11.39 -13.65 13.98
N LEU A 102 -12.31 -13.19 13.10
CA LEU A 102 -11.93 -12.58 11.82
C LEU A 102 -11.61 -11.07 11.93
N GLY A 103 -11.96 -10.41 13.03
CA GLY A 103 -11.87 -8.95 13.14
C GLY A 103 -12.72 -8.26 12.07
N SER A 104 -12.28 -7.11 11.56
CA SER A 104 -13.05 -6.35 10.54
C SER A 104 -12.78 -6.75 9.09
N ASP A 105 -11.64 -7.39 8.85
CA ASP A 105 -11.10 -7.57 7.49
C ASP A 105 -10.87 -9.05 7.15
N GLY A 106 -10.95 -9.96 8.12
CA GLY A 106 -10.75 -11.39 7.89
C GLY A 106 -11.85 -12.00 7.01
N ILE A 107 -11.48 -13.01 6.24
CA ILE A 107 -12.31 -13.59 5.17
C ILE A 107 -12.45 -15.11 5.33
N ILE A 108 -13.55 -15.64 4.79
CA ILE A 108 -13.81 -17.04 4.56
C ILE A 108 -14.28 -17.22 3.11
N ILE A 109 -13.64 -18.14 2.39
CA ILE A 109 -14.05 -18.59 1.04
C ILE A 109 -14.15 -20.11 1.08
N ARG A 110 -15.36 -20.65 1.00
CA ARG A 110 -15.58 -22.08 1.21
C ARG A 110 -16.65 -22.66 0.28
N THR A 111 -16.35 -23.77 -0.37
CA THR A 111 -17.37 -24.58 -1.04
C THR A 111 -17.98 -25.59 -0.07
N VAL A 112 -19.30 -25.69 -0.03
CA VAL A 112 -20.04 -26.65 0.81
C VAL A 112 -21.10 -27.34 -0.05
N GLY A 113 -20.86 -28.61 -0.43
CA GLY A 113 -21.71 -29.29 -1.40
C GLY A 113 -21.76 -28.51 -2.73
N PRO A 114 -22.96 -28.14 -3.23
CA PRO A 114 -23.12 -27.31 -4.44
C PRO A 114 -23.04 -25.81 -4.15
N ASP A 115 -22.67 -25.37 -2.96
CA ASP A 115 -22.70 -23.95 -2.59
C ASP A 115 -21.28 -23.37 -2.42
N LEU A 116 -21.17 -22.06 -2.60
CA LEU A 116 -19.99 -21.26 -2.30
C LEU A 116 -20.36 -20.20 -1.26
N ILE A 117 -19.53 -20.07 -0.23
CA ILE A 117 -19.65 -19.04 0.81
C ILE A 117 -18.51 -18.05 0.63
N LEU A 118 -18.86 -16.77 0.47
CA LEU A 118 -17.97 -15.60 0.43
C LEU A 118 -18.39 -14.66 1.56
N ALA A 119 -17.71 -14.75 2.70
CA ALA A 119 -18.12 -14.04 3.91
C ALA A 119 -16.91 -13.61 4.71
N GLY A 120 -17.08 -12.66 5.63
CA GLY A 120 -15.99 -12.23 6.49
C GLY A 120 -16.46 -11.40 7.68
N GLY A 121 -15.48 -10.88 8.41
CA GLY A 121 -15.71 -9.93 9.49
C GLY A 121 -16.27 -8.60 8.99
N GLN A 122 -16.97 -7.87 9.85
CA GLN A 122 -17.58 -6.58 9.48
C GLN A 122 -16.69 -5.39 9.84
N PRO A 123 -16.66 -4.32 9.01
CA PRO A 123 -17.51 -4.11 7.84
C PRO A 123 -16.94 -4.56 6.48
N ARG A 124 -15.66 -4.97 6.38
CA ARG A 124 -14.97 -5.13 5.07
C ARG A 124 -14.72 -6.56 4.64
N GLY A 125 -14.67 -7.53 5.56
CA GLY A 125 -14.30 -8.91 5.28
C GLY A 125 -15.10 -9.56 4.15
N THR A 126 -16.41 -9.32 4.06
CA THR A 126 -17.22 -9.86 2.95
C THR A 126 -16.83 -9.29 1.58
N LEU A 127 -16.57 -7.98 1.48
CA LEU A 127 -16.05 -7.34 0.26
C LEU A 127 -14.71 -7.99 -0.13
N TYR A 128 -13.81 -8.14 0.85
CA TYR A 128 -12.50 -8.73 0.62
C TYR A 128 -12.57 -10.22 0.26
N ALA A 129 -13.54 -10.98 0.77
CA ALA A 129 -13.79 -12.36 0.36
C ALA A 129 -14.21 -12.44 -1.12
N VAL A 130 -15.13 -11.56 -1.55
CA VAL A 130 -15.55 -11.44 -2.97
C VAL A 130 -14.37 -11.07 -3.86
N TYR A 131 -13.61 -10.03 -3.52
CA TYR A 131 -12.48 -9.61 -4.35
C TYR A 131 -11.34 -10.63 -4.35
N THR A 132 -11.09 -11.33 -3.25
CA THR A 132 -10.13 -12.44 -3.20
C THR A 132 -10.59 -13.61 -4.06
N PHE A 133 -11.88 -13.94 -4.07
CA PHE A 133 -12.43 -14.96 -4.96
C PHE A 133 -12.22 -14.59 -6.43
N LEU A 134 -12.63 -13.37 -6.82
CA LEU A 134 -12.48 -12.86 -8.18
C LEU A 134 -11.01 -12.78 -8.61
N GLU A 135 -10.12 -12.38 -7.71
CA GLU A 135 -8.69 -12.25 -7.97
C GLU A 135 -8.02 -13.63 -8.09
N ASP A 136 -8.05 -14.44 -7.04
CA ASP A 136 -7.19 -15.62 -6.92
C ASP A 136 -7.75 -16.86 -7.61
N TYR A 137 -9.08 -16.95 -7.75
CA TYR A 137 -9.75 -18.14 -8.29
C TYR A 137 -10.36 -17.91 -9.66
N VAL A 138 -10.75 -16.68 -9.99
CA VAL A 138 -11.33 -16.36 -11.31
C VAL A 138 -10.29 -15.73 -12.25
N GLY A 139 -9.42 -14.85 -11.73
CA GLY A 139 -8.28 -14.26 -12.45
C GLY A 139 -8.41 -12.75 -12.72
N CYS A 140 -9.32 -12.05 -12.05
CA CYS A 140 -9.46 -10.59 -12.15
C CYS A 140 -8.25 -9.87 -11.59
N ARG A 141 -7.87 -8.74 -12.19
CA ARG A 141 -6.82 -7.84 -11.68
C ARG A 141 -7.26 -6.39 -11.85
N TRP A 142 -7.00 -5.56 -10.84
CA TRP A 142 -7.23 -4.12 -10.87
C TRP A 142 -5.90 -3.40 -10.67
N TRP A 143 -5.19 -3.17 -11.79
CA TRP A 143 -3.82 -2.67 -11.81
C TRP A 143 -3.73 -1.20 -11.38
N SER A 144 -4.68 -0.38 -11.82
CA SER A 144 -4.81 1.03 -11.46
C SER A 144 -6.28 1.43 -11.41
N SER A 145 -6.59 2.65 -10.97
CA SER A 145 -7.97 3.18 -10.94
C SER A 145 -8.68 3.12 -12.30
N LYS A 146 -7.92 3.01 -13.40
CA LYS A 146 -8.42 3.02 -14.78
C LYS A 146 -8.12 1.75 -15.56
N VAL A 147 -7.36 0.82 -15.01
CA VAL A 147 -6.86 -0.33 -15.76
C VAL A 147 -7.08 -1.61 -14.98
N SER A 148 -7.86 -2.50 -15.58
CA SER A 148 -8.14 -3.84 -15.06
C SER A 148 -7.94 -4.89 -16.14
N ARG A 149 -7.77 -6.14 -15.71
CA ARG A 149 -7.83 -7.33 -16.56
C ARG A 149 -8.94 -8.23 -16.03
N ILE A 150 -10.00 -8.37 -16.82
CA ILE A 150 -11.14 -9.23 -16.51
C ILE A 150 -11.12 -10.41 -17.51
N PRO A 151 -10.93 -11.65 -17.04
CA PRO A 151 -10.84 -12.81 -17.92
C PRO A 151 -12.18 -13.08 -18.61
N LYS A 152 -12.17 -13.68 -19.81
CA LYS A 152 -13.37 -14.14 -20.52
C LYS A 152 -13.46 -15.66 -20.44
N LYS A 153 -14.46 -16.17 -19.71
CA LYS A 153 -14.69 -17.59 -19.44
C LYS A 153 -16.19 -17.87 -19.44
N GLN A 154 -16.76 -18.24 -20.58
CA GLN A 154 -18.20 -18.54 -20.70
C GLN A 154 -18.66 -19.70 -19.79
N THR A 155 -17.75 -20.64 -19.51
CA THR A 155 -17.94 -21.70 -18.54
C THR A 155 -16.98 -21.48 -17.37
N LEU A 156 -17.54 -21.30 -16.17
CA LEU A 156 -16.80 -21.06 -14.93
C LEU A 156 -17.17 -22.14 -13.92
N LYS A 157 -16.19 -22.99 -13.59
CA LYS A 157 -16.30 -24.05 -12.58
C LYS A 157 -15.29 -23.76 -11.47
N VAL A 158 -15.72 -23.97 -10.23
CA VAL A 158 -14.90 -23.74 -9.02
C VAL A 158 -14.76 -25.07 -8.28
N GLY A 159 -13.51 -25.48 -8.05
CA GLY A 159 -13.20 -26.69 -7.28
C GLY A 159 -13.46 -26.53 -5.79
N LYS A 160 -12.99 -27.48 -4.98
CA LYS A 160 -13.12 -27.43 -3.52
C LYS A 160 -12.29 -26.29 -2.94
N LEU A 161 -12.94 -25.36 -2.24
CA LEU A 161 -12.30 -24.25 -1.52
C LEU A 161 -12.55 -24.37 -0.01
N ASN A 162 -11.53 -24.07 0.79
CA ASN A 162 -11.63 -23.95 2.25
C ASN A 162 -10.59 -22.97 2.78
N ILE A 163 -10.83 -21.68 2.54
CA ILE A 163 -9.93 -20.59 2.92
C ILE A 163 -10.51 -19.88 4.12
N ARG A 164 -9.65 -19.61 5.09
CA ARG A 164 -9.88 -18.68 6.19
C ARG A 164 -8.61 -17.86 6.35
N TYR A 165 -8.71 -16.54 6.26
CA TYR A 165 -7.56 -15.66 6.30
C TYR A 165 -7.85 -14.42 7.13
N VAL A 166 -6.91 -14.02 7.99
CA VAL A 166 -6.96 -12.79 8.77
C VAL A 166 -5.69 -12.01 8.43
N PRO A 167 -5.80 -10.79 7.86
CA PRO A 167 -4.61 -10.03 7.51
C PRO A 167 -3.82 -9.66 8.77
N PRO A 168 -2.48 -9.78 8.78
CA PRO A 168 -1.67 -9.45 9.94
C PRO A 168 -1.62 -7.94 10.25
N LEU A 169 -1.96 -7.11 9.26
CA LEU A 169 -2.01 -5.66 9.36
C LEU A 169 -3.45 -5.19 9.50
N GLU A 170 -3.76 -4.46 10.57
CA GLU A 170 -5.06 -3.81 10.76
C GLU A 170 -5.20 -2.53 9.91
N TYR A 171 -4.08 -1.84 9.63
CA TYR A 171 -4.02 -0.61 8.83
C TYR A 171 -3.07 -0.78 7.63
N ARG A 172 -3.58 -0.55 6.42
CA ARG A 172 -2.87 -0.75 5.16
C ARG A 172 -3.13 0.44 4.24
N GLU A 173 -2.11 1.28 4.07
CA GLU A 173 -2.19 2.47 3.22
C GLU A 173 -1.04 2.51 2.21
N SER A 174 -1.40 2.31 0.94
CA SER A 174 -0.52 2.60 -0.18
C SER A 174 -0.74 4.05 -0.59
N PHE A 175 0.10 4.97 -0.11
CA PHE A 175 -0.13 6.41 -0.22
C PHE A 175 0.37 6.99 -1.56
N TRP A 176 -0.17 6.45 -2.64
CA TRP A 176 0.07 6.88 -4.02
C TRP A 176 -1.23 7.48 -4.58
N PHE A 177 -1.15 8.56 -5.36
CA PHE A 177 -2.34 9.33 -5.73
C PHE A 177 -3.45 8.51 -6.41
N ASP A 178 -3.08 7.57 -7.29
CA ASP A 178 -4.04 6.67 -7.97
C ASP A 178 -4.72 5.68 -7.01
N ALA A 179 -4.03 5.31 -5.93
CA ALA A 179 -4.53 4.37 -4.91
C ALA A 179 -5.61 4.98 -4.01
N PHE A 180 -5.81 6.30 -4.05
CA PHE A 180 -6.89 6.95 -3.29
C PHE A 180 -8.26 6.76 -3.91
N ASP A 181 -8.35 6.27 -5.15
CA ASP A 181 -9.61 5.86 -5.75
C ASP A 181 -10.29 4.77 -4.90
N GLY A 182 -11.55 4.99 -4.54
CA GLY A 182 -12.27 4.14 -3.59
C GLY A 182 -12.49 2.72 -4.12
N ASP A 183 -12.81 2.58 -5.41
CA ASP A 183 -13.01 1.27 -6.04
C ASP A 183 -11.70 0.50 -6.12
N TRP A 184 -10.63 1.15 -6.57
CA TRP A 184 -9.31 0.53 -6.62
C TRP A 184 -8.84 0.10 -5.23
N ALA A 185 -9.01 0.97 -4.22
CA ALA A 185 -8.60 0.70 -2.84
C ALA A 185 -9.32 -0.52 -2.26
N VAL A 186 -10.65 -0.59 -2.36
CA VAL A 186 -11.42 -1.71 -1.78
C VAL A 186 -11.13 -3.02 -2.52
N ARG A 187 -10.99 -2.98 -3.85
CA ARG A 187 -10.63 -4.14 -4.70
C ARG A 187 -9.23 -4.68 -4.39
N ASN A 188 -8.31 -3.81 -3.98
CA ASN A 188 -6.95 -4.19 -3.57
C ASN A 188 -6.75 -4.28 -2.05
N LYS A 189 -7.84 -4.27 -1.27
CA LYS A 189 -7.87 -4.45 0.19
C LYS A 189 -7.12 -3.39 1.02
N SER A 190 -7.00 -2.17 0.51
CA SER A 190 -6.52 -1.01 1.28
C SER A 190 -7.63 -0.45 2.19
N ASN A 191 -7.24 0.16 3.31
CA ASN A 191 -8.19 0.68 4.32
C ASN A 191 -7.64 1.89 5.13
N GLY A 192 -6.61 2.55 4.61
CA GLY A 192 -5.92 3.67 5.24
C GLY A 192 -6.73 4.95 5.33
N ASN A 193 -6.08 6.03 5.77
CA ASN A 193 -6.74 7.28 6.08
C ASN A 193 -7.14 8.10 4.84
N SER A 194 -6.37 8.05 3.75
CA SER A 194 -6.61 8.90 2.57
C SER A 194 -7.39 8.25 1.44
N GLU A 195 -7.57 6.94 1.43
CA GLU A 195 -8.43 6.28 0.45
C GLU A 195 -9.88 6.79 0.56
N ARG A 196 -10.56 6.94 -0.59
CA ARG A 196 -11.94 7.43 -0.66
C ARG A 196 -12.95 6.30 -0.44
N LEU A 197 -12.84 5.64 0.72
CA LEU A 197 -13.73 4.58 1.15
C LEU A 197 -14.91 5.16 1.93
N ASP A 198 -16.11 5.01 1.38
CA ASP A 198 -17.38 5.35 2.00
C ASP A 198 -17.97 4.15 2.76
N ALA A 199 -19.13 4.34 3.40
CA ALA A 199 -19.82 3.28 4.15
C ALA A 199 -20.10 2.06 3.27
N LYS A 200 -20.51 2.28 2.00
CA LYS A 200 -20.74 1.24 1.00
C LYS A 200 -19.50 0.36 0.75
N ARG A 201 -18.30 0.94 0.76
CA ARG A 201 -17.03 0.20 0.61
C ARG A 201 -16.43 -0.28 1.93
N GLY A 202 -17.23 -0.29 3.01
CA GLY A 202 -16.83 -0.75 4.33
C GLY A 202 -15.97 0.24 5.13
N GLY A 203 -15.93 1.50 4.73
CA GLY A 203 -15.23 2.57 5.44
C GLY A 203 -13.72 2.34 5.57
N LYS A 204 -13.10 3.08 6.50
CA LYS A 204 -11.64 3.14 6.66
C LYS A 204 -11.22 3.51 8.06
N HIS A 205 -9.92 3.42 8.34
CA HIS A 205 -9.33 4.07 9.51
C HIS A 205 -9.32 5.58 9.30
N SER A 206 -10.11 6.33 10.07
CA SER A 206 -10.10 7.79 10.02
C SER A 206 -9.28 8.36 11.17
N TYR A 207 -8.39 9.30 10.83
CA TYR A 207 -7.62 10.04 11.81
C TYR A 207 -8.28 11.39 12.17
N GLN A 208 -8.32 11.70 13.46
CA GLN A 208 -8.50 13.07 13.95
C GLN A 208 -7.14 13.78 14.03
N GLY A 209 -6.96 14.78 13.16
CA GLY A 209 -5.63 15.33 12.86
C GLY A 209 -4.79 14.33 12.05
N PHE A 210 -3.53 14.62 11.72
CA PHE A 210 -2.62 13.62 11.15
C PHE A 210 -1.19 14.11 11.34
N VAL A 211 -0.49 13.52 12.31
CA VAL A 211 0.84 13.90 12.81
C VAL A 211 1.04 15.39 13.15
N HIS A 212 2.17 15.73 13.77
CA HIS A 212 2.56 17.11 14.12
C HIS A 212 1.45 17.92 14.81
N THR A 213 0.72 17.27 15.73
CA THR A 213 -0.51 17.81 16.32
C THR A 213 -0.32 18.55 17.62
N PHE A 214 0.87 18.55 18.21
CA PHE A 214 1.16 19.30 19.43
C PHE A 214 0.75 20.78 19.33
N PHE A 215 1.27 21.54 18.37
CA PHE A 215 0.88 22.95 18.23
C PHE A 215 -0.52 23.18 17.67
N PRO A 216 -1.06 22.33 16.78
CA PRO A 216 -2.49 22.37 16.50
C PRO A 216 -3.36 22.24 17.75
N LEU A 217 -3.02 21.37 18.72
CA LEU A 217 -3.78 21.15 19.95
C LEU A 217 -3.50 22.19 21.03
N ILE A 218 -2.28 22.69 21.12
CA ILE A 218 -1.84 23.74 22.04
C ILE A 218 -1.14 24.83 21.22
N ARG A 219 -1.93 25.81 20.73
CA ARG A 219 -1.44 26.85 19.82
C ARG A 219 -0.51 27.83 20.54
N PRO A 220 0.75 27.99 20.11
CA PRO A 220 1.65 28.97 20.74
C PRO A 220 1.08 30.39 20.76
N GLN A 221 0.40 30.80 19.69
CA GLN A 221 -0.22 32.13 19.57
C GLN A 221 -1.32 32.37 20.62
N THR A 222 -1.90 31.31 21.16
CA THR A 222 -2.95 31.39 22.19
C THR A 222 -2.37 31.28 23.59
N TYR A 223 -1.43 30.35 23.81
CA TYR A 223 -1.04 29.96 25.17
C TYR A 223 0.35 30.45 25.60
N PHE A 224 1.28 30.75 24.69
CA PHE A 224 2.69 30.96 25.06
C PHE A 224 2.92 32.19 25.94
N LYS A 225 2.17 33.27 25.71
CA LYS A 225 2.32 34.53 26.47
C LYS A 225 2.03 34.32 27.95
N ASP A 226 0.95 33.61 28.26
CA ASP A 226 0.44 33.43 29.62
C ASP A 226 0.98 32.14 30.26
N HIS A 227 1.38 31.17 29.43
CA HIS A 227 1.87 29.86 29.84
C HIS A 227 3.17 29.43 29.11
N PRO A 228 4.27 30.20 29.21
CA PRO A 228 5.53 29.84 28.55
C PRO A 228 6.08 28.48 29.04
N GLU A 229 5.76 28.06 30.27
CA GLU A 229 6.15 26.79 30.88
C GLU A 229 5.47 25.55 30.27
N TRP A 230 4.44 25.74 29.43
CA TRP A 230 3.81 24.68 28.64
C TRP A 230 4.65 24.26 27.43
N PHE A 231 5.62 25.08 27.06
CA PHE A 231 6.46 24.91 25.89
C PHE A 231 7.88 24.49 26.28
N SER A 232 8.64 24.04 25.30
CA SER A 232 9.98 23.50 25.53
C SER A 232 10.90 24.54 26.16
N GLU A 233 11.60 24.12 27.20
CA GLU A 233 12.81 24.79 27.66
C GLU A 233 13.99 24.24 26.88
N ILE A 234 14.76 25.09 26.23
CA ILE A 234 15.97 24.69 25.52
C ILE A 234 17.03 25.74 25.83
N ASP A 235 18.19 25.30 26.29
CA ASP A 235 19.27 26.17 26.77
C ASP A 235 18.79 27.16 27.85
N GLY A 236 17.93 26.70 28.75
CA GLY A 236 17.36 27.49 29.85
C GLY A 236 16.30 28.51 29.43
N LYS A 237 15.86 28.53 28.16
CA LYS A 237 14.83 29.48 27.66
C LYS A 237 13.59 28.75 27.16
N ARG A 238 12.42 29.23 27.58
CA ARG A 238 11.13 28.78 27.03
C ARG A 238 10.94 29.36 25.63
N LYS A 239 10.65 28.50 24.65
CA LYS A 239 10.39 28.91 23.26
C LYS A 239 9.44 27.95 22.55
N HIS A 240 8.82 28.42 21.48
CA HIS A 240 7.94 27.62 20.64
C HIS A 240 8.42 27.52 19.18
N GLU A 241 9.40 28.33 18.76
CA GLU A 241 10.00 28.28 17.43
C GLU A 241 10.88 27.04 17.27
N ARG A 242 10.57 26.21 16.27
CA ARG A 242 11.25 24.93 16.02
C ARG A 242 11.35 24.05 17.28
N ALA A 243 10.32 24.11 18.12
CA ALA A 243 10.28 23.47 19.42
C ALA A 243 9.04 22.57 19.59
N GLN A 244 8.94 21.96 20.77
CA GLN A 244 7.88 21.05 21.18
C GLN A 244 7.12 21.59 22.41
N LEU A 245 6.25 20.77 23.00
CA LEU A 245 5.60 21.03 24.29
C LEU A 245 6.44 20.47 25.46
N CYS A 246 6.22 21.01 26.67
CA CYS A 246 6.77 20.47 27.91
C CYS A 246 5.91 19.29 28.39
N LEU A 247 6.32 18.07 28.06
CA LEU A 247 5.53 16.84 28.26
C LEU A 247 5.39 16.38 29.73
N THR A 248 6.00 17.10 30.67
CA THR A 248 5.85 16.89 32.13
C THR A 248 4.99 17.97 32.79
N ASN A 249 4.33 18.84 32.02
CA ASN A 249 3.42 19.86 32.51
C ASN A 249 1.97 19.34 32.54
N GLU A 250 1.41 19.14 33.73
CA GLU A 250 0.07 18.60 33.93
C GLU A 250 -1.06 19.56 33.52
N GLU A 251 -0.90 20.86 33.72
CA GLU A 251 -1.92 21.84 33.32
C GLU A 251 -2.03 21.92 31.80
N MET A 252 -0.89 21.91 31.10
CA MET A 252 -0.85 21.81 29.65
C MET A 252 -1.50 20.52 29.15
N ARG A 253 -1.23 19.38 29.79
CA ARG A 253 -1.83 18.07 29.43
C ARG A 253 -3.36 18.12 29.52
N LYS A 254 -3.91 18.68 30.61
CA LYS A 254 -5.36 18.82 30.79
C LYS A 254 -5.98 19.70 29.70
N GLU A 255 -5.35 20.82 29.36
CA GLU A 255 -5.83 21.68 28.27
C GLU A 255 -5.73 20.98 26.91
N LEU A 256 -4.67 20.20 26.66
CA LEU A 256 -4.52 19.39 25.45
C LEU A 256 -5.65 18.35 25.35
N VAL A 257 -5.94 17.63 26.44
CA VAL A 257 -7.04 16.65 26.50
C VAL A 257 -8.37 17.31 26.19
N LYS A 258 -8.66 18.47 26.82
CA LYS A 258 -9.88 19.24 26.55
C LYS A 258 -9.99 19.61 25.06
N ASN A 259 -8.93 20.12 24.45
CA ASN A 259 -8.89 20.48 23.03
C ASN A 259 -9.04 19.26 22.12
N LEU A 260 -8.46 18.12 22.49
CA LEU A 260 -8.59 16.86 21.78
C LEU A 260 -10.01 16.30 21.84
N LYS A 261 -10.63 16.25 23.03
CA LYS A 261 -12.02 15.81 23.20
C LYS A 261 -12.98 16.66 22.37
N ALA A 262 -12.80 17.98 22.36
CA ALA A 262 -13.60 18.88 21.52
C ALA A 262 -13.50 18.52 20.01
N ARG A 263 -12.31 18.18 19.53
CA ARG A 263 -12.10 17.72 18.14
C ARG A 263 -12.74 16.37 17.86
N LEU A 264 -12.63 15.42 18.79
CA LEU A 264 -13.23 14.10 18.63
C LEU A 264 -14.76 14.16 18.59
N ARG A 265 -15.39 15.00 19.43
CA ARG A 265 -16.84 15.27 19.35
C ARG A 265 -17.27 15.79 17.99
N SER A 266 -16.42 16.61 17.35
CA SER A 266 -16.68 17.14 16.00
C SER A 266 -16.37 16.15 14.85
N ASN A 267 -15.79 14.99 15.16
CA ASN A 267 -15.43 13.97 14.19
C ASN A 267 -15.73 12.55 14.73
N PRO A 268 -17.03 12.17 14.79
CA PRO A 268 -17.43 10.87 15.33
C PRO A 268 -16.98 9.67 14.47
N ALA A 269 -16.48 9.91 13.25
CA ALA A 269 -15.92 8.86 12.39
C ALA A 269 -14.47 8.50 12.74
N ALA A 270 -13.80 9.30 13.59
CA ALA A 270 -12.41 9.05 13.97
C ALA A 270 -12.28 7.72 14.71
N THR A 271 -11.33 6.91 14.24
CA THR A 271 -10.90 5.66 14.88
C THR A 271 -9.53 5.82 15.54
N ILE A 272 -8.79 6.84 15.12
CA ILE A 272 -7.45 7.16 15.62
C ILE A 272 -7.38 8.68 15.81
N ALA A 273 -6.69 9.14 16.85
CA ALA A 273 -6.42 10.56 17.06
C ALA A 273 -4.91 10.78 17.21
N SER A 274 -4.36 11.75 16.48
CA SER A 274 -2.93 12.03 16.54
C SER A 274 -2.59 12.96 17.71
N VAL A 275 -1.69 12.54 18.59
CA VAL A 275 -1.04 13.34 19.64
C VAL A 275 0.46 13.13 19.50
N SER A 276 1.09 13.97 18.68
CA SER A 276 2.46 13.74 18.23
C SER A 276 3.28 15.02 18.11
N GLN A 277 4.59 14.83 18.29
CA GLN A 277 5.61 15.85 18.14
C GLN A 277 5.50 16.62 16.83
N ASN A 278 5.79 17.92 16.87
CA ASN A 278 6.00 18.75 15.70
C ASN A 278 7.23 18.26 14.90
N ASP A 279 7.35 18.67 13.64
CA ASP A 279 8.45 18.28 12.73
C ASP A 279 9.76 19.03 13.05
N TRP A 280 10.23 18.96 14.29
CA TRP A 280 11.41 19.67 14.80
C TRP A 280 12.14 18.89 15.90
N HIS A 281 13.43 19.18 16.10
CA HIS A 281 14.26 18.54 17.13
C HIS A 281 14.22 19.20 18.52
N GLY A 282 13.58 20.36 18.68
CA GLY A 282 13.59 21.13 19.92
C GLY A 282 12.68 20.57 21.01
N TYR A 283 12.98 19.39 21.54
CA TYR A 283 12.27 18.84 22.71
C TYR A 283 12.65 19.56 24.00
N CYS A 284 11.78 19.48 25.00
CA CYS A 284 11.95 20.16 26.27
C CYS A 284 13.08 19.54 27.11
N GLN A 285 14.04 20.38 27.51
CA GLN A 285 15.22 20.04 28.31
C GLN A 285 15.07 20.44 29.79
N CYS A 286 13.88 20.84 30.23
CA CYS A 286 13.66 21.21 31.63
C CYS A 286 13.99 20.04 32.56
N SER A 287 14.32 20.34 33.82
CA SER A 287 14.79 19.33 34.78
C SER A 287 13.88 18.10 34.92
N LYS A 288 12.56 18.29 34.82
CA LYS A 288 11.57 17.20 34.88
C LYS A 288 11.62 16.29 33.64
N CYS A 289 11.60 16.86 32.43
CA CYS A 289 11.70 16.07 31.19
C CYS A 289 13.07 15.38 31.10
N ALA A 290 14.14 16.09 31.41
CA ALA A 290 15.50 15.55 31.39
C ALA A 290 15.67 14.38 32.37
N ALA A 291 15.04 14.43 33.55
CA ALA A 291 15.06 13.33 34.51
C ALA A 291 14.40 12.07 33.95
N VAL A 292 13.21 12.21 33.34
CA VAL A 292 12.50 11.09 32.69
C VAL A 292 13.33 10.52 31.54
N ASP A 293 13.86 11.37 30.66
CA ASP A 293 14.60 10.92 29.49
C ASP A 293 15.92 10.24 29.87
N LYS A 294 16.55 10.65 30.99
CA LYS A 294 17.73 9.99 31.57
C LYS A 294 17.39 8.61 32.11
N GLU A 295 16.31 8.49 32.87
CA GLU A 295 15.79 7.21 33.39
C GLU A 295 15.51 6.25 32.22
N GLU A 296 14.78 6.72 31.22
CA GLU A 296 14.32 5.94 30.07
C GLU A 296 15.42 5.71 29.02
N GLY A 297 16.50 6.50 29.05
CA GLY A 297 17.59 6.46 28.08
C GLY A 297 17.22 6.94 26.67
N SER A 298 16.11 7.67 26.53
CA SER A 298 15.56 8.21 25.28
C SER A 298 14.49 9.28 25.55
N PRO A 299 14.40 10.37 24.75
CA PRO A 299 13.26 11.30 24.75
C PRO A 299 11.88 10.66 24.46
N ALA A 300 11.87 9.45 23.90
CA ALA A 300 10.65 8.66 23.78
C ALA A 300 10.02 8.35 25.15
N GLY A 301 10.80 8.41 26.23
CA GLY A 301 10.34 8.25 27.61
C GLY A 301 9.32 9.30 28.01
N SER A 302 9.69 10.59 27.94
CA SER A 302 8.77 11.69 28.19
C SER A 302 7.56 11.66 27.26
N LEU A 303 7.76 11.33 25.98
CA LEU A 303 6.68 11.20 25.01
C LEU A 303 5.65 10.14 25.40
N LEU A 304 6.08 8.91 25.68
CA LEU A 304 5.15 7.82 25.97
C LEU A 304 4.44 8.00 27.30
N ARG A 305 5.13 8.52 28.34
CA ARG A 305 4.46 8.81 29.62
C ARG A 305 3.33 9.82 29.43
N PHE A 306 3.57 10.88 28.66
CA PHE A 306 2.56 11.88 28.32
C PHE A 306 1.41 11.29 27.48
N VAL A 307 1.73 10.58 26.40
CA VAL A 307 0.73 10.00 25.49
C VAL A 307 -0.13 8.96 26.19
N ASN A 308 0.45 8.13 27.05
CA ASN A 308 -0.30 7.17 27.86
C ASN A 308 -1.31 7.87 28.79
N ALA A 309 -0.92 8.97 29.42
CA ALA A 309 -1.83 9.75 30.27
C ALA A 309 -2.96 10.40 29.45
N VAL A 310 -2.66 10.95 28.27
CA VAL A 310 -3.70 11.46 27.36
C VAL A 310 -4.65 10.36 26.90
N ALA A 311 -4.13 9.18 26.56
CA ALA A 311 -4.92 8.05 26.12
C ALA A 311 -5.84 7.50 27.22
N ALA A 312 -5.40 7.53 28.49
CA ALA A 312 -6.25 7.17 29.63
C ALA A 312 -7.39 8.19 29.82
N ASP A 313 -7.10 9.49 29.72
CA ASP A 313 -8.08 10.54 29.98
C ASP A 313 -9.21 10.64 28.93
N ILE A 314 -8.99 10.13 27.72
CA ILE A 314 -10.02 10.11 26.67
C ILE A 314 -10.84 8.82 26.64
N GLU A 315 -10.36 7.74 27.26
CA GLU A 315 -10.86 6.38 27.06
C GLU A 315 -12.32 6.19 27.50
N GLU A 316 -12.72 6.85 28.59
CA GLU A 316 -14.11 6.79 29.09
C GLU A 316 -15.13 7.31 28.07
N GLU A 317 -14.80 8.39 27.37
CA GLU A 317 -15.70 9.04 26.40
C GLU A 317 -15.52 8.50 24.98
N PHE A 318 -14.30 8.06 24.63
CA PHE A 318 -13.93 7.60 23.29
C PHE A 318 -13.25 6.22 23.33
N PRO A 319 -13.92 5.17 23.83
CA PRO A 319 -13.30 3.85 24.05
C PRO A 319 -12.82 3.16 22.76
N ASN A 320 -13.37 3.57 21.61
CA ASN A 320 -13.03 3.01 20.30
C ASN A 320 -11.98 3.83 19.53
N VAL A 321 -11.38 4.86 20.16
CA VAL A 321 -10.37 5.72 19.54
C VAL A 321 -8.98 5.40 20.10
N ALA A 322 -8.05 5.02 19.21
CA ALA A 322 -6.65 4.88 19.59
C ALA A 322 -5.92 6.23 19.52
N ILE A 323 -4.98 6.50 20.43
CA ILE A 323 -4.06 7.63 20.31
C ILE A 323 -2.83 7.21 19.50
N SER A 324 -2.56 7.91 18.40
CA SER A 324 -1.33 7.74 17.63
C SER A 324 -0.29 8.78 18.03
N THR A 325 0.96 8.35 18.22
CA THR A 325 2.12 9.24 18.35
C THR A 325 3.25 8.84 17.40
N LEU A 326 4.29 9.68 17.29
CA LEU A 326 5.44 9.44 16.42
C LEU A 326 6.65 8.96 17.23
N ALA A 327 7.32 7.91 16.74
CA ALA A 327 8.71 7.62 17.04
C ALA A 327 9.54 8.10 15.83
N TYR A 328 9.92 9.38 15.88
CA TYR A 328 10.47 10.11 14.73
C TYR A 328 11.62 11.01 15.18
N GLN A 329 12.69 11.06 14.38
CA GLN A 329 13.91 11.80 14.72
C GLN A 329 14.40 11.52 16.15
N TYR A 330 14.26 12.49 17.07
CA TYR A 330 14.77 12.43 18.43
C TYR A 330 14.03 11.43 19.36
N THR A 331 12.87 10.91 18.95
CA THR A 331 12.10 9.88 19.69
C THR A 331 12.15 8.50 19.04
N ARG A 332 12.98 8.31 18.00
CA ARG A 332 13.09 7.02 17.29
C ARG A 332 13.49 5.87 18.20
N LYS A 333 14.44 6.09 19.11
CA LYS A 333 14.95 5.06 20.01
C LYS A 333 13.89 4.71 21.07
N PRO A 334 13.49 3.44 21.23
CA PRO A 334 12.52 3.06 22.25
C PRO A 334 13.03 3.35 23.67
N PRO A 335 12.14 3.71 24.61
CA PRO A 335 12.50 3.88 26.02
C PRO A 335 12.74 2.52 26.71
N LYS A 336 13.39 2.55 27.87
CA LYS A 336 13.76 1.33 28.62
C LYS A 336 12.63 0.73 29.44
N HIS A 337 11.77 1.56 30.05
CA HIS A 337 10.86 1.15 31.11
C HIS A 337 9.39 1.37 30.73
N VAL A 338 9.02 2.57 30.29
CA VAL A 338 7.64 2.86 29.91
C VAL A 338 7.22 2.07 28.66
N LYS A 339 6.02 1.50 28.68
CA LYS A 339 5.39 0.81 27.54
C LYS A 339 4.13 1.56 27.10
N PRO A 340 3.80 1.59 25.79
CA PRO A 340 2.52 2.11 25.32
C PRO A 340 1.34 1.36 25.93
N ARG A 341 0.23 2.06 26.21
CA ARG A 341 -1.07 1.43 26.51
C ARG A 341 -1.61 0.67 25.28
N ASP A 342 -2.59 -0.22 25.49
CA ASP A 342 -3.22 -0.99 24.40
C ASP A 342 -3.98 -0.12 23.39
N ASN A 343 -4.46 1.06 23.81
CA ASN A 343 -5.07 2.07 22.94
C ASN A 343 -4.06 3.10 22.40
N VAL A 344 -2.74 2.86 22.49
CA VAL A 344 -1.70 3.73 21.94
C VAL A 344 -1.00 3.07 20.75
N ILE A 345 -1.00 3.77 19.63
CA ILE A 345 -0.27 3.44 18.40
C ILE A 345 1.03 4.24 18.38
N VAL A 346 2.17 3.55 18.27
CA VAL A 346 3.46 4.19 18.02
C VAL A 346 3.76 4.08 16.53
N ARG A 347 3.91 5.20 15.84
CA ARG A 347 4.27 5.23 14.41
C ARG A 347 5.75 5.56 14.24
N LEU A 348 6.54 4.57 13.87
CA LEU A 348 7.97 4.67 13.64
C LEU A 348 8.27 5.00 12.17
N CYS A 349 9.10 6.00 11.92
CA CYS A 349 9.38 6.50 10.57
C CYS A 349 10.76 6.08 10.06
N SER A 350 10.85 5.65 8.80
CA SER A 350 12.09 5.18 8.16
C SER A 350 12.87 6.26 7.39
N ILE A 351 12.63 7.56 7.63
CA ILE A 351 13.06 8.66 6.75
C ILE A 351 14.58 8.69 6.48
N GLU A 352 15.41 8.27 7.44
CA GLU A 352 16.87 8.25 7.34
C GLU A 352 17.42 6.96 6.71
N CYS A 353 16.56 6.02 6.30
CA CYS A 353 16.96 4.74 5.74
C CYS A 353 17.37 4.85 4.28
N SER A 354 18.19 3.89 3.85
CA SER A 354 18.46 3.65 2.45
C SER A 354 17.56 2.56 1.89
N PHE A 355 16.95 2.83 0.75
CA PHE A 355 16.08 1.90 0.01
C PHE A 355 16.79 1.21 -1.16
N SER A 356 18.13 1.31 -1.25
CA SER A 356 18.92 0.57 -2.24
C SER A 356 19.18 -0.88 -1.82
N LYS A 357 18.93 -1.22 -0.55
CA LYS A 357 18.95 -2.57 0.01
C LYS A 357 17.83 -2.72 1.05
N PRO A 358 17.38 -3.95 1.37
CA PRO A 358 16.36 -4.17 2.39
C PRO A 358 16.70 -3.55 3.75
N LEU A 359 15.70 -3.26 4.57
CA LEU A 359 15.89 -2.68 5.91
C LEU A 359 16.63 -3.58 6.91
N SER A 360 16.74 -4.87 6.61
CA SER A 360 17.58 -5.81 7.36
C SER A 360 19.08 -5.63 7.12
N ASP A 361 19.49 -4.95 6.04
CA ASP A 361 20.88 -4.70 5.67
C ASP A 361 21.61 -3.81 6.70
N GLU A 362 22.94 -3.96 6.81
CA GLU A 362 23.77 -3.18 7.73
C GLU A 362 23.69 -1.66 7.49
N ARG A 363 23.42 -1.22 6.26
CA ARG A 363 23.14 0.19 5.92
C ARG A 363 22.04 0.79 6.79
N ASN A 364 21.07 -0.03 7.17
CA ASN A 364 19.89 0.36 7.91
C ASN A 364 19.93 -0.07 9.38
N LYS A 365 21.11 -0.50 9.89
CA LYS A 365 21.28 -1.06 11.24
C LYS A 365 20.59 -0.25 12.34
N LYS A 366 20.75 1.08 12.36
CA LYS A 366 20.13 1.93 13.40
C LYS A 366 18.60 1.79 13.42
N PHE A 367 17.96 1.81 12.25
CA PHE A 367 16.52 1.66 12.14
C PHE A 367 16.05 0.23 12.41
N ARG A 368 16.82 -0.77 11.94
CA ARG A 368 16.59 -2.17 12.25
C ARG A 368 16.59 -2.40 13.77
N ASP A 369 17.57 -1.85 14.47
CA ASP A 369 17.68 -1.93 15.93
C ASP A 369 16.50 -1.22 16.63
N ASP A 370 16.08 -0.05 16.12
CA ASP A 370 14.90 0.66 16.62
C ASP A 370 13.63 -0.19 16.48
N ILE A 371 13.36 -0.77 15.31
CA ILE A 371 12.19 -1.66 15.09
C ILE A 371 12.25 -2.88 16.02
N ILE A 372 13.40 -3.55 16.13
CA ILE A 372 13.59 -4.70 17.03
C ILE A 372 13.35 -4.30 18.50
N GLY A 373 13.74 -3.09 18.89
CA GLY A 373 13.50 -2.59 20.23
C GLY A 373 12.02 -2.30 20.47
N TRP A 374 11.38 -1.58 19.55
CA TRP A 374 9.95 -1.23 19.64
C TRP A 374 9.05 -2.45 19.61
N SER A 375 9.36 -3.47 18.80
CA SER A 375 8.56 -4.69 18.70
C SER A 375 8.43 -5.47 20.01
N LYS A 376 9.39 -5.29 20.93
CA LYS A 376 9.40 -5.92 22.26
C LYS A 376 8.54 -5.20 23.29
N VAL A 377 8.21 -3.93 23.05
CA VAL A 377 7.53 -3.07 24.04
C VAL A 377 6.20 -2.52 23.56
N CYS A 378 5.92 -2.53 22.25
CA CYS A 378 4.70 -1.98 21.66
C CYS A 378 3.86 -3.08 20.97
N ASN A 379 2.59 -3.20 21.39
CA ASN A 379 1.64 -4.16 20.80
C ASN A 379 0.99 -3.65 19.50
N ARG A 380 0.97 -2.33 19.29
CA ARG A 380 0.38 -1.66 18.12
C ARG A 380 1.39 -0.74 17.44
N LEU A 381 2.51 -1.34 17.02
CA LEU A 381 3.55 -0.63 16.27
C LEU A 381 3.09 -0.40 14.83
N TYR A 382 3.07 0.86 14.40
CA TYR A 382 2.80 1.25 13.03
C TYR A 382 4.09 1.77 12.38
N ILE A 383 4.16 1.67 11.06
CA ILE A 383 5.28 2.18 10.27
C ILE A 383 4.82 3.32 9.36
N TRP A 384 5.68 4.33 9.24
CA TRP A 384 5.67 5.27 8.13
C TRP A 384 6.92 4.98 7.29
N ASP A 385 6.71 4.31 6.15
CA ASP A 385 7.77 4.00 5.18
C ASP A 385 7.71 4.96 3.98
N TYR A 386 8.83 5.15 3.28
CA TYR A 386 8.96 6.12 2.20
C TYR A 386 9.34 5.42 0.90
N THR A 387 8.48 5.49 -0.12
CA THR A 387 8.62 4.71 -1.36
C THR A 387 8.78 5.57 -2.61
N THR A 388 8.94 6.88 -2.46
CA THR A 388 9.18 7.85 -3.55
C THR A 388 10.35 8.78 -3.25
N ASP A 389 10.73 9.58 -4.25
CA ASP A 389 11.62 10.72 -4.09
C ASP A 389 10.80 12.02 -4.10
N PHE A 390 10.68 12.69 -2.96
CA PHE A 390 9.87 13.91 -2.82
C PHE A 390 10.47 15.11 -3.54
N ARG A 391 11.80 15.09 -3.78
CA ARG A 391 12.45 16.14 -4.56
C ARG A 391 12.19 15.99 -6.04
N HIS A 392 11.99 14.75 -6.50
CA HIS A 392 11.80 14.45 -7.91
C HIS A 392 10.82 13.27 -8.12
N TYR A 393 9.51 13.51 -8.04
CA TYR A 393 8.48 12.47 -8.19
C TYR A 393 8.60 11.66 -9.49
N VAL A 394 9.07 12.29 -10.56
CA VAL A 394 9.21 11.65 -11.88
C VAL A 394 10.57 11.01 -12.12
N MET A 395 11.57 11.23 -11.26
CA MET A 395 12.94 10.71 -11.48
C MET A 395 12.99 9.19 -11.25
N PRO A 396 13.87 8.45 -11.96
CA PRO A 396 14.08 7.02 -11.66
C PRO A 396 14.44 6.81 -10.20
N HIS A 397 13.63 6.02 -9.48
CA HIS A 397 13.79 5.76 -8.05
C HIS A 397 13.85 4.24 -7.77
N PRO A 398 14.98 3.57 -8.01
CA PRO A 398 15.06 2.10 -8.08
C PRO A 398 14.98 1.40 -6.70
N ASN A 399 13.78 1.38 -6.09
CA ASN A 399 13.48 0.76 -4.79
C ASN A 399 12.45 -0.38 -4.88
N LEU A 400 12.09 -0.88 -6.06
CA LEU A 400 11.06 -1.92 -6.21
C LEU A 400 11.48 -3.25 -5.55
N ARG A 401 12.78 -3.58 -5.63
CA ARG A 401 13.33 -4.83 -5.07
C ARG A 401 13.23 -4.92 -3.54
N VAL A 402 13.12 -3.77 -2.85
CA VAL A 402 13.08 -3.76 -1.38
C VAL A 402 11.67 -3.80 -0.81
N LEU A 403 10.63 -3.53 -1.61
CA LEU A 403 9.24 -3.45 -1.12
C LEU A 403 8.79 -4.74 -0.41
N GLY A 404 8.97 -5.89 -1.07
CA GLY A 404 8.62 -7.20 -0.50
C GLY A 404 9.40 -7.51 0.79
N PRO A 405 10.74 -7.51 0.75
CA PRO A 405 11.58 -7.72 1.92
C PRO A 405 11.27 -6.76 3.10
N ASN A 406 10.99 -5.49 2.83
CA ASN A 406 10.69 -4.49 3.85
C ASN A 406 9.34 -4.75 4.53
N VAL A 407 8.26 -4.97 3.75
CA VAL A 407 6.94 -5.28 4.30
C VAL A 407 6.99 -6.56 5.15
N LYS A 408 7.69 -7.59 4.68
CA LYS A 408 7.91 -8.82 5.45
C LYS A 408 8.69 -8.52 6.75
N PHE A 409 9.77 -7.76 6.66
CA PHE A 409 10.57 -7.37 7.82
C PHE A 409 9.74 -6.65 8.88
N PHE A 410 8.86 -5.72 8.49
CA PHE A 410 7.95 -5.05 9.41
C PHE A 410 7.03 -6.04 10.14
N VAL A 411 6.37 -6.93 9.41
CA VAL A 411 5.39 -7.88 9.98
C VAL A 411 6.08 -8.92 10.88
N ASP A 412 7.27 -9.39 10.50
CA ASP A 412 8.11 -10.26 11.34
C ASP A 412 8.48 -9.61 12.69
N HIS A 413 8.45 -8.27 12.76
CA HIS A 413 8.73 -7.48 13.96
C HIS A 413 7.47 -6.85 14.58
N ASN A 414 6.35 -7.58 14.54
CA ASN A 414 5.10 -7.24 15.25
C ASN A 414 4.44 -5.92 14.82
N VAL A 415 4.77 -5.39 13.64
CA VAL A 415 4.06 -4.23 13.07
C VAL A 415 2.62 -4.61 12.74
N LYS A 416 1.68 -3.73 13.11
CA LYS A 416 0.22 -3.89 12.91
C LYS A 416 -0.35 -2.93 11.88
N GLY A 417 0.38 -1.89 11.50
CA GLY A 417 -0.08 -0.94 10.50
C GLY A 417 1.06 -0.37 9.68
N ILE A 418 0.87 -0.22 8.38
CA ILE A 418 1.90 0.33 7.49
C ILE A 418 1.30 1.42 6.60
N PHE A 419 1.98 2.57 6.59
CA PHE A 419 1.75 3.68 5.70
C PHE A 419 2.95 3.78 4.76
N GLU A 420 2.74 3.47 3.48
CA GLU A 420 3.77 3.51 2.44
C GLU A 420 3.68 4.83 1.68
N GLN A 421 4.45 5.84 2.11
CA GLN A 421 4.39 7.18 1.55
C GLN A 421 4.96 7.23 0.13
N GLY A 422 4.06 7.37 -0.84
CA GLY A 422 4.39 7.58 -2.24
C GLY A 422 4.16 9.00 -2.71
N ALA A 423 4.16 9.20 -4.02
CA ALA A 423 3.79 10.47 -4.64
C ALA A 423 2.26 10.64 -4.59
N TYR A 424 1.80 11.42 -3.61
CA TYR A 424 0.41 11.46 -3.18
C TYR A 424 -0.40 12.64 -3.73
N GLN A 425 0.20 13.49 -4.56
CA GLN A 425 -0.41 14.74 -5.02
C GLN A 425 -0.58 14.81 -6.54
N SER A 426 -0.07 13.82 -7.28
CA SER A 426 -0.02 13.88 -8.75
C SER A 426 0.04 12.51 -9.39
N TYR A 427 -0.49 12.43 -10.62
CA TYR A 427 -0.26 11.29 -11.51
C TYR A 427 1.12 11.37 -12.17
N GLY A 428 1.54 10.27 -12.80
CA GLY A 428 2.73 10.21 -13.67
C GLY A 428 4.07 10.30 -12.97
N SER A 429 4.08 10.15 -11.64
CA SER A 429 5.30 9.84 -10.87
C SER A 429 5.87 8.50 -11.34
N GLU A 430 7.17 8.31 -11.15
CA GLU A 430 7.87 7.14 -11.68
C GLU A 430 7.23 5.85 -11.16
N MET A 431 6.80 4.98 -12.09
CA MET A 431 6.19 3.67 -11.82
C MET A 431 5.14 3.65 -10.69
N ALA A 432 4.34 4.72 -10.59
CA ALA A 432 3.40 4.93 -9.49
C ALA A 432 2.36 3.81 -9.35
N GLU A 433 1.72 3.40 -10.46
CA GLU A 433 0.70 2.35 -10.45
C GLU A 433 1.31 0.98 -10.07
N LEU A 434 2.52 0.70 -10.54
CA LEU A 434 3.26 -0.51 -10.19
C LEU A 434 3.51 -0.58 -8.69
N ARG A 435 4.07 0.49 -8.09
CA ARG A 435 4.31 0.54 -6.64
C ARG A 435 3.03 0.43 -5.86
N ALA A 436 2.01 1.20 -6.23
CA ALA A 436 0.72 1.19 -5.55
C ALA A 436 0.14 -0.23 -5.49
N TRP A 437 0.09 -0.90 -6.64
CA TRP A 437 -0.47 -2.24 -6.73
C TRP A 437 0.35 -3.29 -5.97
N VAL A 438 1.68 -3.30 -6.16
CA VAL A 438 2.57 -4.25 -5.48
C VAL A 438 2.47 -4.08 -3.95
N LEU A 439 2.51 -2.84 -3.47
CA LEU A 439 2.36 -2.54 -2.04
C LEU A 439 1.00 -3.00 -1.52
N ALA A 440 -0.11 -2.70 -2.20
CA ALA A 440 -1.43 -3.17 -1.75
C ALA A 440 -1.50 -4.71 -1.63
N LYS A 441 -0.85 -5.45 -2.54
CA LYS A 441 -0.76 -6.92 -2.44
C LYS A 441 0.10 -7.40 -1.27
N LEU A 442 1.25 -6.77 -1.05
CA LEU A 442 2.15 -7.10 0.05
C LEU A 442 1.55 -6.74 1.41
N LEU A 443 0.85 -5.60 1.52
CA LEU A 443 0.18 -5.19 2.74
C LEU A 443 -1.00 -6.11 3.08
N TRP A 444 -1.67 -6.69 2.08
CA TRP A 444 -2.71 -7.69 2.31
C TRP A 444 -2.12 -9.05 2.72
N GLU A 445 -1.12 -9.56 1.99
CA GLU A 445 -0.44 -10.84 2.27
C GLU A 445 1.09 -10.66 2.22
N PRO A 446 1.73 -10.35 3.38
CA PRO A 446 3.15 -10.04 3.47
C PRO A 446 4.12 -11.16 3.06
N LYS A 447 3.64 -12.40 2.93
CA LYS A 447 4.47 -13.52 2.49
C LYS A 447 4.53 -13.68 0.97
N ARG A 448 3.80 -12.86 0.19
CA ARG A 448 3.90 -12.89 -1.28
C ARG A 448 5.31 -12.49 -1.73
N ASP A 449 5.74 -13.13 -2.80
CA ASP A 449 7.00 -12.80 -3.46
C ASP A 449 6.86 -11.47 -4.21
N GLY A 450 7.60 -10.46 -3.76
CA GLY A 450 7.58 -9.11 -4.34
C GLY A 450 8.03 -9.08 -5.80
N GLN A 451 9.00 -9.91 -6.20
CA GLN A 451 9.45 -9.95 -7.59
C GLN A 451 8.38 -10.55 -8.49
N LYS A 452 7.72 -11.64 -8.06
CA LYS A 452 6.61 -12.23 -8.82
C LYS A 452 5.44 -11.26 -8.97
N LEU A 453 5.17 -10.43 -7.97
CA LEU A 453 4.17 -9.37 -8.05
C LEU A 453 4.56 -8.31 -9.09
N ILE A 454 5.82 -7.87 -9.09
CA ILE A 454 6.34 -6.93 -10.08
C ILE A 454 6.20 -7.51 -11.49
N ASP A 455 6.60 -8.75 -11.69
CA ASP A 455 6.51 -9.43 -12.98
C ASP A 455 5.04 -9.55 -13.43
N GLU A 456 4.16 -9.98 -12.53
CA GLU A 456 2.72 -10.09 -12.79
C GLU A 456 2.09 -8.75 -13.19
N PHE A 457 2.46 -7.66 -12.50
CA PHE A 457 2.00 -6.33 -12.87
C PHE A 457 2.53 -5.93 -14.25
N ILE A 458 3.82 -6.11 -14.50
CA ILE A 458 4.42 -5.68 -15.76
C ILE A 458 3.77 -6.41 -16.94
N ASP A 459 3.60 -7.73 -16.84
CA ASP A 459 2.93 -8.54 -17.86
C ASP A 459 1.47 -8.10 -18.07
N GLY A 460 0.74 -7.85 -16.98
CA GLY A 460 -0.67 -7.49 -17.04
C GLY A 460 -0.94 -6.05 -17.51
N TYR A 461 -0.08 -5.11 -17.13
CA TYR A 461 -0.26 -3.68 -17.36
C TYR A 461 0.41 -3.18 -18.64
N TYR A 462 1.58 -3.73 -18.99
CA TYR A 462 2.34 -3.34 -20.20
C TYR A 462 2.19 -4.35 -21.35
N GLY A 463 1.72 -5.58 -21.10
CA GLY A 463 1.49 -6.56 -22.15
C GLY A 463 2.77 -6.87 -22.94
N GLN A 464 2.72 -6.74 -24.27
CA GLN A 464 3.88 -7.00 -25.15
C GLN A 464 5.07 -6.08 -24.89
N ALA A 465 4.88 -4.93 -24.24
CA ALA A 465 5.97 -4.04 -23.82
C ALA A 465 6.71 -4.53 -22.56
N GLY A 466 6.17 -5.54 -21.86
CA GLY A 466 6.66 -6.03 -20.58
C GLY A 466 8.17 -6.33 -20.52
N PRO A 467 8.74 -7.10 -21.47
CA PRO A 467 10.17 -7.40 -21.48
C PRO A 467 11.07 -6.15 -21.50
N GLY A 468 10.70 -5.11 -22.25
CA GLY A 468 11.45 -3.86 -22.29
C GLY A 468 11.33 -3.06 -21.00
N ILE A 469 10.17 -3.07 -20.34
CA ILE A 469 9.99 -2.45 -19.02
C ILE A 469 10.82 -3.18 -17.95
N GLN A 470 10.80 -4.51 -17.93
CA GLN A 470 11.64 -5.31 -17.02
C GLN A 470 13.13 -5.03 -17.21
N ALA A 471 13.60 -4.96 -18.46
CA ALA A 471 14.99 -4.66 -18.76
C ALA A 471 15.38 -3.24 -18.31
N TYR A 472 14.53 -2.23 -18.53
CA TYR A 472 14.74 -0.87 -18.01
C TYR A 472 14.86 -0.84 -16.49
N LEU A 473 13.92 -1.47 -15.77
CA LEU A 473 13.93 -1.54 -14.32
C LEU A 473 15.16 -2.28 -13.80
N LYS A 474 15.57 -3.37 -14.47
CA LYS A 474 16.79 -4.10 -14.12
C LYS A 474 18.02 -3.21 -14.21
N VAL A 475 18.18 -2.44 -15.30
CA VAL A 475 19.34 -1.56 -15.49
C VAL A 475 19.44 -0.49 -14.41
N THR A 476 18.32 0.15 -14.03
CA THR A 476 18.35 1.18 -12.99
C THR A 476 18.58 0.62 -11.59
N HIS A 477 18.02 -0.56 -11.28
CA HIS A 477 18.26 -1.23 -10.00
C HIS A 477 19.68 -1.76 -9.87
N ASP A 478 20.22 -2.38 -10.91
CA ASP A 478 21.61 -2.85 -10.90
C ASP A 478 22.58 -1.66 -10.74
N ALA A 479 22.28 -0.51 -11.36
CA ALA A 479 23.11 0.69 -11.25
C ALA A 479 23.14 1.28 -9.83
N VAL A 480 22.00 1.34 -9.11
CA VAL A 480 22.00 1.85 -7.72
C VAL A 480 22.68 0.88 -6.76
N GLU A 481 22.54 -0.42 -6.99
CA GLU A 481 23.20 -1.42 -6.16
C GLU A 481 24.72 -1.41 -6.38
N ALA A 482 25.16 -1.30 -7.64
CA ALA A 482 26.58 -1.23 -8.00
C ALA A 482 27.24 0.08 -7.57
N SER A 483 26.52 1.22 -7.58
CA SER A 483 27.08 2.50 -7.13
C SER A 483 27.35 2.54 -5.63
N GLY A 484 26.69 1.67 -4.87
CA GLY A 484 26.75 1.63 -3.42
C GLY A 484 26.14 2.87 -2.75
N GLU A 485 25.50 3.78 -3.50
CA GLU A 485 24.95 5.02 -2.98
C GLU A 485 23.80 4.80 -2.00
N HIS A 486 23.62 5.78 -1.12
CA HIS A 486 22.45 5.86 -0.26
C HIS A 486 21.25 6.35 -1.10
N LEU A 487 20.32 5.45 -1.41
CA LEU A 487 19.05 5.81 -2.04
C LEU A 487 18.04 6.21 -0.96
N GLY A 488 17.90 7.51 -0.69
CA GLY A 488 16.89 8.05 0.22
C GLY A 488 15.70 8.64 -0.54
N CYS A 489 14.73 9.19 0.20
CA CYS A 489 13.53 9.84 -0.36
C CYS A 489 13.76 11.31 -0.82
N PHE A 490 15.01 11.75 -0.87
CA PHE A 490 15.44 13.07 -1.33
C PHE A 490 16.77 12.98 -2.08
N SER A 491 16.87 12.07 -3.06
CA SER A 491 18.06 11.96 -3.90
C SER A 491 18.15 13.17 -4.84
N GLN A 492 19.31 13.39 -5.44
CA GLN A 492 19.52 14.44 -6.43
C GLN A 492 19.49 13.84 -7.83
N HIS A 493 19.08 14.61 -8.83
CA HIS A 493 19.17 14.21 -10.25
C HIS A 493 20.62 13.96 -10.73
N THR A 494 21.61 14.35 -9.93
CA THR A 494 23.05 14.12 -10.13
C THR A 494 23.58 12.83 -9.48
N ALA A 495 22.73 11.99 -8.88
CA ALA A 495 23.14 10.72 -8.28
C ALA A 495 23.92 9.84 -9.28
N LYS A 496 24.93 9.11 -8.81
CA LYS A 496 25.86 8.36 -9.68
C LYS A 496 25.14 7.26 -10.47
N PHE A 497 24.10 6.63 -9.89
CA PHE A 497 23.30 5.63 -10.59
C PHE A 497 22.52 6.20 -11.79
N LEU A 498 22.36 7.52 -11.88
CA LEU A 498 21.77 8.24 -13.02
C LEU A 498 22.85 8.67 -14.02
N SER A 499 23.72 7.74 -14.41
CA SER A 499 24.80 7.99 -15.37
C SER A 499 24.28 8.05 -16.81
N LEU A 500 25.06 8.66 -17.72
CA LEU A 500 24.77 8.63 -19.16
C LEU A 500 24.59 7.18 -19.66
N GLU A 501 25.48 6.28 -19.27
CA GLU A 501 25.45 4.88 -19.68
C GLU A 501 24.16 4.19 -19.21
N THR A 502 23.81 4.33 -17.92
CA THR A 502 22.61 3.72 -17.33
C THR A 502 21.35 4.24 -18.01
N LEU A 503 21.24 5.56 -18.18
CA LEU A 503 20.05 6.20 -18.76
C LEU A 503 19.91 5.90 -20.25
N SER A 504 21.01 5.89 -21.02
CA SER A 504 20.99 5.53 -22.45
C SER A 504 20.63 4.06 -22.68
N LYS A 505 21.16 3.13 -21.86
CA LYS A 505 20.76 1.72 -21.91
C LYS A 505 19.28 1.55 -21.55
N GLY A 506 18.84 2.20 -20.48
CA GLY A 506 17.43 2.21 -20.08
C GLY A 506 16.51 2.76 -21.17
N TRP A 507 16.91 3.86 -21.83
CA TRP A 507 16.18 4.44 -22.95
C TRP A 507 16.01 3.46 -24.11
N GLY A 508 17.08 2.74 -24.49
CA GLY A 508 17.02 1.72 -25.54
C GLY A 508 15.96 0.65 -25.24
N HIS A 509 15.88 0.16 -24.00
CA HIS A 509 14.85 -0.79 -23.58
C HIS A 509 13.44 -0.21 -23.63
N LEU A 510 13.26 1.05 -23.23
CA LEU A 510 11.97 1.73 -23.29
C LEU A 510 11.51 2.02 -24.74
N LYS A 511 12.44 2.29 -25.66
CA LYS A 511 12.14 2.44 -27.09
C LYS A 511 11.74 1.11 -27.74
N ALA A 512 12.42 0.02 -27.38
CA ALA A 512 12.03 -1.32 -27.81
C ALA A 512 10.64 -1.70 -27.27
N ALA A 513 10.34 -1.35 -26.02
CA ALA A 513 9.03 -1.53 -25.41
C ALA A 513 7.94 -0.76 -26.17
N GLU A 514 8.19 0.50 -26.54
CA GLU A 514 7.23 1.35 -27.26
C GLU A 514 6.93 0.79 -28.66
N GLU A 515 7.97 0.39 -29.38
CA GLU A 515 7.85 -0.21 -30.72
C GLU A 515 6.99 -1.49 -30.70
N ALA A 516 7.17 -2.33 -29.68
CA ALA A 516 6.41 -3.57 -29.52
C ALA A 516 4.89 -3.36 -29.39
N VAL A 517 4.47 -2.15 -28.98
CA VAL A 517 3.05 -1.82 -28.74
C VAL A 517 2.56 -0.63 -29.56
N LYS A 518 3.29 -0.20 -30.59
CA LYS A 518 2.94 0.99 -31.41
C LYS A 518 1.51 0.98 -31.97
N ASN A 519 0.98 -0.21 -32.25
CA ASN A 519 -0.36 -0.40 -32.79
C ASN A 519 -1.45 -0.54 -31.70
N ASN A 520 -1.09 -0.46 -30.42
CA ASN A 520 -2.02 -0.49 -29.30
C ASN A 520 -1.96 0.85 -28.53
N PRO A 521 -2.87 1.80 -28.79
CA PRO A 521 -2.80 3.15 -28.22
C PRO A 521 -2.76 3.19 -26.69
N ALA A 522 -3.44 2.25 -26.01
CA ALA A 522 -3.50 2.19 -24.56
C ALA A 522 -2.16 1.72 -23.97
N LEU A 523 -1.55 0.66 -24.52
CA LEU A 523 -0.24 0.19 -24.08
C LEU A 523 0.87 1.16 -24.47
N HIS A 524 0.82 1.70 -25.69
CA HIS A 524 1.75 2.71 -26.18
C HIS A 524 1.84 3.90 -25.23
N PHE A 525 0.69 4.46 -24.84
CA PHE A 525 0.67 5.58 -23.90
C PHE A 525 1.25 5.23 -22.52
N ARG A 526 1.04 4.01 -22.02
CA ARG A 526 1.66 3.57 -20.75
C ARG A 526 3.19 3.53 -20.84
N VAL A 527 3.72 3.09 -21.98
CA VAL A 527 5.17 3.10 -22.21
C VAL A 527 5.71 4.53 -22.33
N GLN A 528 5.00 5.43 -23.02
CA GLN A 528 5.37 6.85 -23.08
C GLN A 528 5.44 7.50 -21.69
N VAL A 529 4.51 7.16 -20.78
CA VAL A 529 4.59 7.60 -19.39
C VAL A 529 5.84 7.04 -18.68
N ALA A 530 6.21 5.79 -18.93
CA ALA A 530 7.43 5.17 -18.40
C ALA A 530 8.73 5.78 -18.96
N GLN A 531 8.67 6.56 -20.05
CA GLN A 531 9.80 7.28 -20.64
C GLN A 531 10.08 8.64 -19.97
N LEU A 532 9.06 9.25 -19.33
CA LEU A 532 9.19 10.55 -18.66
C LEU A 532 10.37 10.62 -17.68
N PRO A 533 10.65 9.61 -16.84
CA PRO A 533 11.77 9.64 -15.90
C PRO A 533 13.13 9.85 -16.56
N VAL A 534 13.38 9.17 -17.67
CA VAL A 534 14.66 9.27 -18.39
C VAL A 534 14.77 10.64 -19.05
N MET A 535 13.72 11.09 -19.73
CA MET A 535 13.66 12.43 -20.34
C MET A 535 13.89 13.54 -19.30
N TYR A 536 13.28 13.41 -18.12
CA TYR A 536 13.43 14.35 -17.03
C TYR A 536 14.90 14.53 -16.64
N VAL A 537 15.64 13.44 -16.41
CA VAL A 537 17.05 13.53 -15.98
C VAL A 537 17.93 14.11 -17.09
N PHE A 538 17.72 13.73 -18.35
CA PHE A 538 18.44 14.33 -19.47
C PHE A 538 18.19 15.84 -19.56
N MET A 539 16.94 16.31 -19.42
CA MET A 539 16.66 17.75 -19.43
C MET A 539 17.29 18.48 -18.24
N MET A 540 17.24 17.90 -17.05
CA MET A 540 17.84 18.49 -15.84
C MET A 540 19.37 18.58 -15.92
N ARG A 541 20.02 17.81 -16.79
CA ARG A 541 21.48 17.71 -16.94
C ARG A 541 21.93 17.80 -18.40
N TRP A 542 21.22 18.59 -19.20
CA TRP A 542 21.33 18.57 -20.67
C TRP A 542 22.77 18.75 -21.17
N ASP A 543 23.39 19.88 -20.84
CA ASP A 543 24.75 20.21 -21.31
C ASP A 543 25.78 19.19 -20.78
N GLU A 544 25.68 18.81 -19.50
CA GLU A 544 26.56 17.82 -18.88
C GLU A 544 26.49 16.45 -19.59
N MET A 545 25.28 15.99 -19.92
CA MET A 545 25.07 14.71 -20.59
C MET A 545 25.50 14.76 -22.06
N ARG A 546 25.32 15.91 -22.74
CA ARG A 546 25.81 16.15 -24.10
C ARG A 546 27.34 16.07 -24.16
N ASP A 547 28.01 16.80 -23.27
CA ASP A 547 29.47 16.81 -23.18
C ASP A 547 30.02 15.40 -22.91
N LYS A 548 29.37 14.65 -22.00
CA LYS A 548 29.71 13.25 -21.72
C LYS A 548 29.50 12.33 -22.92
N ALA A 549 28.40 12.50 -23.66
CA ALA A 549 28.11 11.69 -24.84
C ALA A 549 29.13 11.94 -25.94
N GLN A 550 29.50 13.21 -26.17
CA GLN A 550 30.55 13.58 -27.12
C GLN A 550 31.90 13.02 -26.70
N ALA A 551 32.30 13.20 -25.43
CA ALA A 551 33.57 12.70 -24.92
C ALA A 551 33.68 11.17 -25.00
N ALA A 552 32.57 10.46 -24.79
CA ALA A 552 32.51 9.01 -24.90
C ALA A 552 32.26 8.49 -26.33
N SER A 553 32.10 9.38 -27.32
CA SER A 553 31.63 9.03 -28.69
C SER A 553 30.38 8.14 -28.68
N ALA A 554 29.46 8.41 -27.75
CA ALA A 554 28.23 7.66 -27.56
C ALA A 554 27.07 8.29 -28.34
N ASN A 555 26.15 7.44 -28.83
CA ASN A 555 24.92 7.91 -29.47
C ASN A 555 24.06 8.71 -28.47
N TRP A 556 23.58 9.88 -28.91
CA TRP A 556 22.69 10.70 -28.12
C TRP A 556 21.25 10.14 -28.15
N PRO A 557 20.63 9.85 -26.99
CA PRO A 557 19.33 9.16 -26.95
C PRO A 557 18.12 10.10 -27.06
N MET A 558 18.28 11.40 -26.83
CA MET A 558 17.17 12.37 -26.85
C MET A 558 17.05 13.04 -28.23
N PRO A 559 15.97 13.79 -28.50
CA PRO A 559 15.93 14.74 -29.60
C PRO A 559 17.13 15.70 -29.65
N GLU A 560 17.32 16.37 -30.79
CA GLU A 560 18.50 17.21 -30.98
C GLU A 560 18.47 18.46 -30.10
N THR A 561 17.28 19.00 -29.82
CA THR A 561 17.14 20.15 -28.94
C THR A 561 16.45 19.79 -27.63
N ILE A 562 16.80 20.48 -26.55
CA ILE A 562 16.11 20.34 -25.27
C ILE A 562 14.64 20.75 -25.39
N LYS A 563 14.35 21.73 -26.26
CA LYS A 563 12.99 22.21 -26.51
C LYS A 563 12.09 21.11 -27.06
N GLU A 564 12.56 20.35 -28.05
CA GLU A 564 11.80 19.23 -28.60
C GLU A 564 11.59 18.12 -27.55
N THR A 565 12.60 17.84 -26.72
CA THR A 565 12.48 16.89 -25.61
C THR A 565 11.43 17.37 -24.59
N TYR A 566 11.44 18.66 -24.27
CA TYR A 566 10.49 19.28 -23.35
C TYR A 566 9.05 19.27 -23.88
N GLU A 567 8.85 19.58 -25.16
CA GLU A 567 7.53 19.53 -25.79
C GLU A 567 6.94 18.12 -25.77
N ARG A 568 7.74 17.10 -26.13
CA ARG A 568 7.35 15.68 -26.02
C ARG A 568 7.02 15.29 -24.58
N PHE A 569 7.83 15.73 -23.60
CA PHE A 569 7.57 15.48 -22.18
C PHE A 569 6.22 16.07 -21.77
N LEU A 570 5.96 17.34 -22.11
CA LEU A 570 4.74 18.03 -21.74
C LEU A 570 3.49 17.41 -22.38
N GLU A 571 3.57 16.94 -23.62
CA GLU A 571 2.45 16.27 -24.28
C GLU A 571 1.98 15.05 -23.47
N VAL A 572 2.91 14.16 -23.15
CA VAL A 572 2.64 12.94 -22.39
C VAL A 572 2.23 13.26 -20.95
N ALA A 573 2.94 14.19 -20.30
CA ALA A 573 2.68 14.59 -18.92
C ALA A 573 1.28 15.22 -18.77
N LYS A 574 0.88 16.11 -19.67
CA LYS A 574 -0.47 16.71 -19.68
C LYS A 574 -1.53 15.64 -19.94
N LYS A 575 -1.31 14.73 -20.90
CA LYS A 575 -2.23 13.62 -21.18
C LYS A 575 -2.39 12.67 -19.97
N LYS A 576 -1.34 12.51 -19.15
CA LYS A 576 -1.37 11.73 -17.91
C LYS A 576 -1.92 12.51 -16.70
N ASN A 577 -2.24 13.79 -16.86
CA ASN A 577 -2.62 14.70 -15.78
C ASN A 577 -1.54 14.85 -14.70
N VAL A 578 -0.27 14.93 -15.11
CA VAL A 578 0.82 15.33 -14.21
C VAL A 578 0.66 16.80 -13.86
N THR A 579 0.69 17.09 -12.57
CA THR A 579 0.50 18.43 -11.99
C THR A 579 1.66 18.86 -11.12
N ARG A 580 2.56 17.94 -10.75
CA ARG A 580 3.72 18.20 -9.89
C ARG A 580 4.89 17.32 -10.30
N LEU A 581 6.10 17.87 -10.18
CA LEU A 581 7.36 17.13 -10.33
C LEU A 581 8.07 16.89 -8.98
N ASN A 582 7.55 17.48 -7.89
CA ASN A 582 8.05 17.37 -6.52
C ASN A 582 6.92 17.66 -5.52
N GLU A 583 7.17 17.47 -4.23
CA GLU A 583 6.17 17.63 -3.17
C GLU A 583 5.69 19.09 -2.99
N TRP A 584 6.56 20.06 -3.25
CA TRP A 584 6.34 21.45 -2.81
C TRP A 584 5.64 22.30 -3.86
N SER A 585 6.03 22.20 -5.14
CA SER A 585 5.55 23.09 -6.20
C SER A 585 4.56 22.42 -7.17
N GLN A 586 3.53 23.15 -7.58
CA GLN A 586 2.69 22.79 -8.73
C GLN A 586 3.35 23.21 -10.05
N GLY A 587 3.03 22.48 -11.12
CA GLY A 587 3.50 22.74 -12.47
C GLY A 587 4.89 22.15 -12.77
N PHE A 588 5.46 22.63 -13.87
CA PHE A 588 6.70 22.11 -14.48
C PHE A 588 7.87 23.10 -14.36
N GLY A 589 7.79 24.09 -13.44
CA GLY A 589 8.74 25.21 -13.36
C GLY A 589 10.21 24.80 -13.27
N VAL A 590 10.53 23.67 -12.62
CA VAL A 590 11.90 23.14 -12.57
C VAL A 590 12.45 22.76 -13.95
N LEU A 591 11.61 22.27 -14.86
CA LEU A 591 11.97 21.98 -16.24
C LEU A 591 12.00 23.24 -17.10
N ASP A 592 11.09 24.20 -16.89
CA ASP A 592 11.13 25.50 -17.55
C ASP A 592 12.49 26.18 -17.30
N GLU A 593 12.96 26.17 -16.06
CA GLU A 593 14.29 26.69 -15.70
C GLU A 593 15.45 25.84 -16.24
N ALA A 594 15.26 24.53 -16.44
CA ALA A 594 16.27 23.69 -17.11
C ALA A 594 16.41 24.07 -18.59
N VAL A 595 15.28 24.26 -19.30
CA VAL A 595 15.23 24.67 -20.71
C VAL A 595 15.88 26.05 -20.92
N LYS A 596 15.64 27.00 -20.02
CA LYS A 596 16.25 28.34 -20.10
C LYS A 596 17.77 28.35 -19.90
N ARG A 597 18.30 27.40 -19.11
CA ARG A 597 19.73 27.34 -18.75
C ARG A 597 20.59 26.60 -19.76
N ALA A 598 20.01 25.67 -20.53
CA ALA A 598 20.74 24.87 -21.50
C ALA A 598 21.40 25.76 -22.58
N LYS A 599 22.61 25.40 -22.99
CA LYS A 599 23.29 26.07 -24.11
C LYS A 599 22.48 25.85 -25.40
N LYS A 600 22.45 26.88 -26.26
CA LYS A 600 21.69 26.87 -27.52
C LYS A 600 22.16 25.78 -28.47
#